data_AF-A0A9X9QDF7-F1
#
_entry.id   AF-A0A9X9QDF7-F1
#
_cell.length_a   1.000
_cell.length_b   1.000
_cell.length_c   1.000
_cell.angle_alpha   90.00
_cell.angle_beta   90.00
_cell.angle_gamma   90.00
#
_symmetry.space_group_name_H-M   'P 1'
#
loop_
_entity.id
_entity.type
_entity.pdbx_description
1 polymer ?
#
loop_
_entity_poly.entity_id
_entity_poly.type
_entity_poly.pdbx_seq_one_letter_code
_entity_poly.pdbx_strand_id
1 'polypeptide(L)'
;MRLTSIAVILQSASFFVSTFAVITADHIWEGNKGFNCDGREIFHDEYNRAEKSQISGSVNSIGSTMINVYQSLLSDQEDDRTVAFQGPHDGVNRFFELRRLSQKQQIYGGFFYYSYILVTNQNKNANAMIKRSIYYTNNQLIEPKPEGLYTICEISI
;
A
#
# COMPACT_ATOMS: atom_id res chain seq x y z
N MET A 1 -48.30 -27.46 -38.15
CA MET A 1 -47.14 -26.64 -37.80
C MET A 1 -47.23 -26.24 -36.34
N ARG A 2 -46.46 -26.90 -35.46
CA ARG A 2 -46.22 -26.46 -34.09
C ARG A 2 -44.70 -26.52 -33.93
N LEU A 3 -44.07 -25.38 -34.18
CA LEU A 3 -42.64 -25.21 -33.96
C LEU A 3 -42.40 -25.34 -32.46
N THR A 4 -41.55 -26.30 -32.13
CA THR A 4 -41.00 -26.57 -30.81
C THR A 4 -40.52 -25.26 -30.19
N SER A 5 -41.09 -24.95 -29.03
CA SER A 5 -40.63 -23.88 -28.14
C SER A 5 -39.12 -24.03 -27.98
N ILE A 6 -38.39 -23.06 -28.52
CA ILE A 6 -36.98 -22.87 -28.22
C ILE A 6 -36.95 -22.59 -26.72
N ALA A 7 -36.56 -23.60 -25.94
CA ALA A 7 -36.15 -23.41 -24.57
C ALA A 7 -34.90 -22.51 -24.64
N VAL A 8 -35.13 -21.20 -24.65
CA VAL A 8 -34.10 -20.22 -24.33
C VAL A 8 -33.87 -20.42 -22.84
N ILE A 9 -33.08 -21.44 -22.51
CA ILE A 9 -32.36 -21.47 -21.25
C ILE A 9 -31.37 -20.33 -21.38
N LEU A 10 -31.83 -19.12 -21.05
CA LEU A 10 -30.98 -18.05 -20.60
C LEU A 10 -30.25 -18.63 -19.40
N GLN A 11 -29.11 -19.27 -19.66
CA GLN A 11 -28.02 -19.37 -18.71
C GLN A 11 -27.60 -17.92 -18.48
N SER A 12 -28.37 -17.23 -17.65
CA SER A 12 -27.91 -16.08 -16.89
C SER A 12 -26.76 -16.61 -16.06
N ALA A 13 -25.58 -16.66 -16.66
CA ALA A 13 -24.34 -16.58 -15.93
C ALA A 13 -24.44 -15.24 -15.19
N SER A 14 -24.97 -15.30 -13.96
CA SER A 14 -24.74 -14.27 -12.97
C SER A 14 -23.23 -14.22 -12.81
N PHE A 15 -22.59 -13.34 -13.58
CA PHE A 15 -21.26 -12.87 -13.27
C PHE A 15 -21.43 -12.05 -12.00
N PHE A 16 -21.36 -12.71 -10.84
CA PHE A 16 -20.97 -12.05 -9.62
C PHE A 16 -19.54 -11.57 -9.85
N VAL A 17 -19.40 -10.39 -10.43
CA VAL A 17 -18.15 -9.63 -10.34
C VAL A 17 -18.10 -9.18 -8.89
N SER A 18 -17.60 -10.04 -8.02
CA SER A 18 -17.08 -9.61 -6.73
C SER A 18 -15.86 -8.77 -7.07
N THR A 19 -16.08 -7.45 -7.19
CA THR A 19 -15.01 -6.45 -7.18
C THR A 19 -14.36 -6.56 -5.80
N PHE A 20 -13.36 -7.43 -5.68
CA PHE A 20 -12.54 -7.49 -4.48
C PHE A 20 -11.67 -6.24 -4.51
N ALA A 21 -12.10 -5.22 -3.76
CA ALA A 21 -11.17 -4.22 -3.24
C ALA A 21 -10.30 -4.92 -2.19
N VAL A 22 -9.09 -4.40 -1.93
CA VAL A 22 -8.14 -5.01 -0.98
C VAL A 22 -8.82 -5.28 0.37
N ILE A 23 -8.43 -6.38 1.02
CA ILE A 23 -9.01 -6.78 2.31
C ILE A 23 -8.56 -5.80 3.40
N THR A 24 -9.51 -5.34 4.21
CA THR A 24 -9.26 -4.50 5.39
C THR A 24 -9.56 -5.27 6.67
N ALA A 25 -8.84 -4.93 7.76
CA ALA A 25 -9.08 -5.51 9.08
C ALA A 25 -9.75 -4.50 10.01
N ASP A 26 -10.57 -4.97 10.95
CA ASP A 26 -11.07 -4.10 12.02
C ASP A 26 -9.92 -3.54 12.87
N HIS A 27 -10.11 -2.33 13.38
CA HIS A 27 -9.12 -1.67 14.21
C HIS A 27 -8.84 -2.45 15.51
N ILE A 28 -7.60 -2.92 15.69
CA ILE A 28 -7.11 -3.56 16.93
C ILE A 28 -6.30 -2.61 17.82
N TRP A 29 -5.93 -3.06 19.02
CA TRP A 29 -5.06 -2.30 19.93
C TRP A 29 -3.69 -2.01 19.29
N GLU A 30 -3.21 -0.75 19.38
CA GLU A 30 -2.01 -0.28 18.66
C GLU A 30 -0.77 -1.14 18.92
N GLY A 31 -0.55 -1.60 20.15
CA GLY A 31 0.63 -2.41 20.47
C GLY A 31 0.62 -3.82 19.88
N ASN A 32 -0.52 -4.26 19.31
CA ASN A 32 -0.63 -5.53 18.58
C ASN A 32 -0.52 -5.34 17.06
N LYS A 33 -0.27 -4.12 16.58
CA LYS A 33 -0.15 -3.87 15.15
C LYS A 33 1.26 -4.11 14.66
N GLY A 34 1.36 -4.85 13.56
CA GLY A 34 2.56 -5.01 12.76
C GLY A 34 2.25 -4.94 11.28
N PHE A 35 3.30 -4.74 10.49
CA PHE A 35 3.22 -4.66 9.04
C PHE A 35 4.34 -5.49 8.41
N ASN A 36 3.99 -6.41 7.51
CA ASN A 36 4.94 -7.19 6.73
C ASN A 36 5.14 -6.56 5.35
N CYS A 37 6.32 -5.97 5.15
CA CYS A 37 6.71 -5.29 3.92
C CYS A 37 7.68 -6.15 3.10
N ASP A 38 7.17 -7.20 2.44
CA ASP A 38 7.92 -8.19 1.66
C ASP A 38 8.97 -8.96 2.49
N GLY A 39 8.55 -9.52 3.63
CA GLY A 39 9.41 -10.26 4.56
C GLY A 39 10.08 -9.39 5.63
N ARG A 40 9.89 -8.06 5.58
CA ARG A 40 10.31 -7.15 6.64
C ARG A 40 9.13 -6.80 7.54
N GLU A 41 9.07 -7.44 8.69
CA GLU A 41 8.05 -7.17 9.72
C GLU A 41 8.42 -5.94 10.54
N ILE A 42 7.52 -4.96 10.63
CA ILE A 42 7.69 -3.72 11.41
C ILE A 42 6.54 -3.62 12.42
N PHE A 43 6.85 -3.83 13.69
CA PHE A 43 5.88 -3.84 14.78
C PHE A 43 5.74 -2.47 15.46
N HIS A 44 4.70 -2.33 16.29
CA HIS A 44 4.39 -1.12 17.06
C HIS A 44 5.60 -0.45 17.69
N ASP A 45 6.35 -1.21 18.47
CA ASP A 45 7.50 -0.70 19.19
C ASP A 45 8.56 -0.08 18.27
N GLU A 46 8.67 -0.57 17.05
CA GLU A 46 9.64 -0.10 16.08
C GLU A 46 9.16 1.19 15.41
N TYR A 47 7.98 1.18 14.79
CA TYR A 47 7.47 2.36 14.10
C TYR A 47 7.11 3.49 15.07
N ASN A 48 6.71 3.19 16.30
CA ASN A 48 6.38 4.20 17.31
C ASN A 48 7.63 4.98 17.75
N ARG A 49 8.77 4.29 17.92
CA ARG A 49 10.05 4.92 18.30
C ARG A 49 10.82 5.54 17.14
N ALA A 50 10.49 5.16 15.89
CA ALA A 50 11.14 5.72 14.71
C ALA A 50 10.91 7.23 14.57
N GLU A 51 11.94 7.93 14.10
CA GLU A 51 11.87 9.33 13.69
C GLU A 51 10.94 9.45 12.47
N LYS A 52 9.92 10.32 12.60
CA LYS A 52 8.84 10.49 11.62
C LYS A 52 8.99 11.82 10.90
N SER A 53 9.02 11.79 9.58
CA SER A 53 8.95 12.97 8.73
C SER A 53 7.61 13.00 8.00
N GLN A 54 6.76 13.98 8.30
CA GLN A 54 5.47 14.08 7.62
C GLN A 54 5.66 14.40 6.13
N ILE A 55 4.88 13.74 5.28
CA ILE A 55 4.79 14.00 3.85
C ILE A 55 3.48 14.74 3.59
N SER A 56 3.56 15.98 3.11
CA SER A 56 2.39 16.86 2.91
C SER A 56 2.35 17.52 1.53
N GLY A 57 3.25 17.15 0.61
CA GLY A 57 3.37 17.73 -0.72
C GLY A 57 3.32 16.69 -1.84
N SER A 58 3.67 17.14 -3.06
CA SER A 58 3.82 16.25 -4.20
C SER A 58 4.94 15.24 -3.96
N VAL A 59 4.73 13.99 -4.39
CA VAL A 59 5.68 12.89 -4.28
C VAL A 59 6.36 12.54 -5.60
N ASN A 60 5.92 13.14 -6.71
CA ASN A 60 6.49 12.95 -8.04
C ASN A 60 6.43 14.23 -8.88
N SER A 61 6.95 14.14 -10.10
CA SER A 61 7.04 15.24 -11.07
C SER A 61 5.67 15.73 -11.57
N ILE A 62 4.67 14.84 -11.58
CA ILE A 62 3.31 15.11 -12.09
C ILE A 62 2.35 15.67 -11.02
N GLY A 63 2.82 15.93 -9.81
CA GLY A 63 1.99 16.55 -8.76
C GLY A 63 1.18 15.58 -7.91
N SER A 64 1.38 14.26 -8.03
CA SER A 64 0.65 13.27 -7.22
C SER A 64 0.98 13.43 -5.74
N THR A 65 0.00 13.24 -4.88
CA THR A 65 0.19 13.25 -3.42
C THR A 65 0.20 11.83 -2.87
N MET A 66 0.66 11.65 -1.62
CA MET A 66 0.61 10.34 -0.97
C MET A 66 -0.82 9.78 -0.84
N ILE A 67 -1.85 10.63 -0.74
CA ILE A 67 -3.23 10.14 -0.70
C ILE A 67 -3.64 9.53 -2.04
N ASN A 68 -3.19 10.08 -3.18
CA ASN A 68 -3.45 9.48 -4.49
C ASN A 68 -2.76 8.12 -4.62
N VAL A 69 -1.51 8.01 -4.17
CA VAL A 69 -0.76 6.74 -4.13
C VAL A 69 -1.48 5.73 -3.24
N TYR A 70 -1.86 6.11 -2.03
CA TYR A 70 -2.55 5.23 -1.10
C TYR A 70 -3.89 4.74 -1.63
N GLN A 71 -4.70 5.61 -2.22
CA GLN A 71 -5.97 5.22 -2.84
C GLN A 71 -5.78 4.27 -4.03
N SER A 72 -4.73 4.48 -4.83
CA SER A 72 -4.38 3.56 -5.91
C SER A 72 -4.01 2.18 -5.39
N LEU A 73 -3.22 2.11 -4.30
CA LEU A 73 -2.83 0.84 -3.67
C LEU A 73 -4.02 0.11 -3.06
N LEU A 74 -4.97 0.82 -2.44
CA LEU A 74 -6.19 0.22 -1.89
C LEU A 74 -7.21 -0.22 -2.95
N SER A 75 -7.06 0.27 -4.19
CA SER A 75 -7.94 -0.06 -5.30
C SER A 75 -7.37 -1.17 -6.19
N ASP A 76 -6.21 -1.73 -5.84
CA ASP A 76 -5.61 -2.84 -6.56
C ASP A 76 -6.44 -4.10 -6.34
N GLN A 77 -7.02 -4.62 -7.42
CA GLN A 77 -7.91 -5.80 -7.37
C GLN A 77 -7.12 -7.11 -7.41
N GLU A 78 -5.83 -7.06 -7.72
CA GLU A 78 -4.95 -8.23 -7.72
C GLU A 78 -4.31 -8.47 -6.33
N ASP A 79 -4.38 -7.50 -5.41
CA ASP A 79 -3.88 -7.63 -4.05
C ASP A 79 -4.95 -8.24 -3.12
N ASP A 80 -4.80 -9.53 -2.82
CA ASP A 80 -5.69 -10.31 -1.95
C ASP A 80 -5.29 -10.27 -0.46
N ARG A 81 -4.27 -9.49 -0.11
CA ARG A 81 -3.76 -9.40 1.27
C ARG A 81 -4.62 -8.46 2.11
N THR A 82 -4.48 -8.59 3.43
CA THR A 82 -5.07 -7.63 4.37
C THR A 82 -4.09 -6.50 4.63
N VAL A 83 -4.33 -5.27 4.15
CA VAL A 83 -3.26 -4.25 4.05
C VAL A 83 -3.52 -2.95 4.81
N ALA A 84 -4.75 -2.75 5.26
CA ALA A 84 -5.15 -1.56 5.99
C ALA A 84 -6.17 -1.92 7.09
N PHE A 85 -6.08 -1.21 8.20
CA PHE A 85 -7.14 -1.23 9.18
C PHE A 85 -8.30 -0.37 8.66
N GLN A 86 -9.53 -0.73 9.04
CA GLN A 86 -10.72 0.06 8.78
C GLN A 86 -11.38 0.36 10.11
N GLY A 87 -11.73 1.63 10.31
CA GLY A 87 -12.38 2.11 11.52
C GLY A 87 -13.58 2.99 11.22
N PRO A 88 -14.52 3.11 12.17
CA PRO A 88 -15.69 4.00 12.03
C PRO A 88 -15.31 5.50 11.93
N HIS A 89 -14.02 5.81 12.03
CA HIS A 89 -13.44 7.15 12.05
C HIS A 89 -12.27 7.29 11.08
N ASP A 90 -12.32 6.61 9.94
CA ASP A 90 -11.37 6.75 8.83
C ASP A 90 -11.54 8.12 8.16
N GLY A 91 -11.10 9.15 8.87
CA GLY A 91 -11.05 10.52 8.41
C GLY A 91 -9.78 10.80 7.60
N VAL A 92 -9.20 11.99 7.79
CA VAL A 92 -8.03 12.45 7.03
C VAL A 92 -6.79 11.61 7.36
N ASN A 93 -6.25 10.93 6.35
CA ASN A 93 -4.99 10.19 6.45
C ASN A 93 -3.79 11.15 6.50
N ARG A 94 -2.81 10.82 7.34
CA ARG A 94 -1.49 11.47 7.37
C ARG A 94 -0.41 10.45 7.05
N PHE A 95 0.65 10.91 6.42
CA PHE A 95 1.72 10.06 5.90
C PHE A 95 3.04 10.48 6.53
N PHE A 96 3.77 9.52 7.10
CA PHE A 96 5.03 9.75 7.79
C PHE A 96 6.12 8.80 7.31
N GLU A 97 7.19 9.32 6.71
CA GLU A 97 8.37 8.52 6.40
C GLU A 97 9.13 8.17 7.69
N LEU A 98 9.43 6.88 7.87
CA LEU A 98 10.16 6.32 9.01
C LEU A 98 11.66 6.29 8.69
N ARG A 99 12.33 7.44 8.80
CA ARG A 99 13.69 7.66 8.26
C ARG A 99 14.70 6.60 8.67
N ARG A 100 14.72 6.24 9.95
CA ARG A 100 15.70 5.29 10.53
C ARG A 100 15.45 3.83 10.18
N LEU A 101 14.30 3.50 9.60
CA LEU A 101 13.97 2.15 9.19
C LEU A 101 14.36 1.86 7.73
N SER A 102 14.81 2.89 6.98
CA SER A 102 15.18 2.73 5.58
C SER A 102 16.32 1.72 5.40
N GLN A 103 16.26 0.94 4.32
CA GLN A 103 17.22 -0.11 4.02
C GLN A 103 17.87 0.12 2.65
N LYS A 104 19.13 -0.28 2.53
CA LYS A 104 19.87 -0.28 1.26
C LYS A 104 20.25 -1.71 0.91
N GLN A 105 19.88 -2.15 -0.30
CA GLN A 105 20.23 -3.46 -0.83
C GLN A 105 21.09 -3.30 -2.08
N GLN A 106 22.32 -3.83 -2.04
CA GLN A 106 23.23 -3.83 -3.18
C GLN A 106 22.84 -4.92 -4.17
N ILE A 107 22.89 -4.60 -5.45
CA ILE A 107 22.70 -5.56 -6.56
C ILE A 107 23.78 -5.34 -7.62
N TYR A 108 23.91 -6.28 -8.56
CA TYR A 108 24.82 -6.09 -9.69
C TYR A 108 24.35 -4.92 -10.55
N GLY A 109 25.15 -3.84 -10.62
CA GLY A 109 24.85 -2.65 -11.43
C GLY A 109 24.23 -1.46 -10.67
N GLY A 110 23.92 -1.60 -9.37
CA GLY A 110 23.32 -0.52 -8.60
C GLY A 110 22.89 -0.92 -7.18
N PHE A 111 21.94 -0.17 -6.61
CA PHE A 111 21.32 -0.52 -5.35
C PHE A 111 19.85 -0.09 -5.29
N PHE A 112 19.07 -0.83 -4.51
CA PHE A 112 17.74 -0.38 -4.09
C PHE A 112 17.83 0.33 -2.75
N TYR A 113 17.08 1.43 -2.64
CA TYR A 113 16.80 2.12 -1.39
C TYR A 113 15.33 1.94 -1.05
N TYR A 114 15.06 1.27 0.07
CA TYR A 114 13.74 1.05 0.60
C TYR A 114 13.46 2.03 1.73
N SER A 115 12.34 2.77 1.67
CA SER A 115 11.83 3.53 2.80
C SER A 115 10.41 3.11 3.14
N TYR A 116 10.02 3.34 4.39
CA TYR A 116 8.72 2.92 4.93
C TYR A 116 7.92 4.14 5.33
N ILE A 117 6.67 4.19 4.91
CA ILE A 117 5.75 5.30 5.13
C ILE A 117 4.59 4.77 5.97
N LEU A 118 4.49 5.26 7.20
CA LEU A 118 3.37 4.98 8.08
C LEU A 118 2.18 5.84 7.67
N VAL A 119 1.04 5.20 7.43
CA VAL A 119 -0.25 5.85 7.24
C VAL A 119 -0.96 5.88 8.58
N THR A 120 -1.38 7.05 9.04
CA THR A 120 -2.18 7.18 10.26
C THR A 120 -3.51 7.84 9.97
N ASN A 121 -4.55 7.45 10.69
CA ASN A 121 -5.83 8.15 10.64
C ASN A 121 -5.79 9.49 11.43
N GLN A 122 -6.92 10.18 11.50
CA GLN A 122 -7.07 11.45 12.21
C GLN A 122 -6.72 11.38 13.71
N ASN A 123 -6.86 10.20 14.33
CA ASN A 123 -6.56 9.95 15.74
C ASN A 123 -5.10 9.57 15.98
N LYS A 124 -4.26 9.61 14.93
CA LYS A 124 -2.85 9.19 14.94
C LYS A 124 -2.64 7.68 15.15
N ASN A 125 -3.68 6.88 14.99
CA ASN A 125 -3.57 5.43 15.03
C ASN A 125 -2.96 4.91 13.72
N ALA A 126 -2.10 3.90 13.81
CA ALA A 126 -1.51 3.27 12.64
C ALA A 126 -2.60 2.58 11.82
N ASN A 127 -2.67 2.92 10.53
CA ASN A 127 -3.71 2.43 9.62
C ASN A 127 -3.15 1.43 8.61
N ALA A 128 -2.06 1.80 7.96
CA ALA A 128 -1.39 0.99 6.96
C ALA A 128 0.09 1.37 6.93
N MET A 129 0.88 0.58 6.21
CA MET A 129 2.27 0.90 5.91
C MET A 129 2.53 0.74 4.42
N ILE A 130 3.26 1.69 3.85
CA ILE A 130 3.65 1.68 2.44
C ILE A 130 5.16 1.55 2.38
N LYS A 131 5.66 0.61 1.58
CA LYS A 131 7.06 0.50 1.21
C LYS A 131 7.29 1.29 -0.08
N ARG A 132 8.29 2.18 -0.06
CA ARG A 132 8.78 2.88 -1.25
C ARG A 132 10.12 2.29 -1.66
N SER A 133 10.26 1.89 -2.91
CA SER A 133 11.48 1.34 -3.49
C SER A 133 12.02 2.29 -4.56
N ILE A 134 13.29 2.68 -4.44
CA ILE A 134 13.99 3.52 -5.41
C ILE A 134 15.22 2.77 -5.89
N TYR A 135 15.37 2.62 -7.21
CA TYR A 135 16.58 2.06 -7.80
C TYR A 135 17.60 3.17 -8.13
N TYR A 136 18.86 2.94 -7.82
CA TYR A 136 19.98 3.79 -8.18
C TYR A 136 21.00 2.98 -8.97
N THR A 137 21.20 3.35 -10.24
CA THR A 137 22.27 2.80 -11.09
C THR A 137 23.65 3.30 -10.64
N ASN A 138 24.68 2.49 -10.86
CA ASN A 138 26.07 2.91 -10.66
C ASN A 138 26.56 3.90 -11.75
N ASN A 139 25.84 4.02 -12.87
CA ASN A 139 26.18 4.91 -13.98
C ASN A 139 25.43 6.25 -13.85
N GLN A 140 26.07 7.26 -13.25
CA GLN A 140 25.49 8.57 -12.95
C GLN A 140 25.17 9.47 -14.16
N LEU A 141 25.29 9.00 -15.41
CA LEU A 141 25.38 9.92 -16.55
C LEU A 141 24.03 10.38 -17.11
N ILE A 142 22.94 9.60 -17.11
CA ILE A 142 21.69 10.03 -17.77
C ILE A 142 20.48 9.27 -17.20
N GLU A 143 20.13 9.42 -15.93
CA GLU A 143 18.83 8.91 -15.47
C GLU A 143 18.01 10.01 -14.78
N PRO A 144 16.72 10.16 -15.15
CA PRO A 144 15.81 11.02 -14.40
C PRO A 144 15.77 10.56 -12.95
N LYS A 145 15.53 11.50 -12.04
CA LYS A 145 15.41 11.21 -10.61
C LYS A 145 14.44 10.03 -10.44
N PRO A 146 14.90 8.88 -9.92
CA PRO A 146 14.10 7.66 -9.95
C PRO A 146 12.78 7.89 -9.20
N GLU A 147 11.67 7.79 -9.92
CA GLU A 147 10.34 7.83 -9.33
C GLU A 147 10.17 6.55 -8.50
N GLY A 148 9.87 6.71 -7.21
CA GLY A 148 9.77 5.56 -6.31
C GLY A 148 8.59 4.68 -6.67
N LEU A 149 8.81 3.37 -6.72
CA LEU A 149 7.72 2.38 -6.75
C LEU A 149 7.15 2.24 -5.35
N TYR A 150 5.83 2.24 -5.23
CA TYR A 150 5.12 2.10 -3.96
C TYR A 150 4.40 0.77 -3.92
N THR A 151 4.53 0.05 -2.81
CA THR A 151 3.76 -1.15 -2.50
C THR A 151 3.18 -1.00 -1.09
N ILE A 152 1.98 -1.54 -0.87
CA ILE A 152 1.38 -1.55 0.46
C ILE A 152 1.79 -2.84 1.19
N CYS A 153 2.07 -2.71 2.48
CA CYS A 153 2.49 -3.81 3.32
C CYS A 153 1.26 -4.55 3.86
N GLU A 154 1.39 -5.86 4.01
CA GLU A 154 0.38 -6.70 4.65
C GLU A 154 0.36 -6.42 6.16
N ILE A 155 -0.81 -6.50 6.78
CA ILE A 155 -0.98 -6.47 8.22
C ILE A 155 -0.45 -7.77 8.81
N SER A 156 0.45 -7.64 9.78
CA SER A 156 0.94 -8.74 10.61
C SER A 156 0.45 -8.49 12.04
N ILE A 157 -0.27 -9.44 12.63
CA ILE A 157 -0.78 -9.36 14.01
C ILE A 157 -0.01 -10.37 14.86
#